data_AF-A0A2R6AH04-F1
#
_entry.id   AF-A0A2R6AH04-F1
#
_cell.length_a   1.000
_cell.length_b   1.000
_cell.length_c   1.000
_cell.angle_alpha   90.00
_cell.angle_beta   90.00
_cell.angle_gamma   90.00
#
_symmetry.space_group_name_H-M   'P 1'
#
loop_
_entity.id
_entity.type
_entity.pdbx_description
1 polymer ?
#
loop_
_entity_poly.entity_id
_entity_poly.type
_entity_poly.pdbx_seq_one_letter_code
_entity_poly.pdbx_strand_id
1 'polypeptide(L)'
;MSAVTTATGTLYVLNSQTLSQVASYPLTSLGNGTYVASIPTGSLPVGTYTLVAVLNWTGSPYMYFGNGQTTSNKYTLHEYGTLTVTPMVTTTTTTTTTTT
;
A
#
# COMPACT_ATOMS: atom_id res chain seq x y z
N MET A 1 3.25 -15.60 16.60
CA MET A 1 2.40 -15.59 15.40
C MET A 1 3.24 -16.09 14.23
N SER A 2 2.83 -17.15 13.54
CA SER A 2 3.56 -17.63 12.37
C SER A 2 3.47 -16.60 11.23
N ALA A 3 4.58 -16.38 10.53
CA ALA A 3 4.61 -15.50 9.37
C ALA A 3 3.60 -15.98 8.32
N VAL A 4 2.70 -15.10 7.90
CA VAL A 4 1.78 -15.39 6.78
C VAL A 4 2.59 -15.25 5.50
N THR A 5 2.94 -16.37 4.87
CA THR A 5 3.76 -16.40 3.64
C THR A 5 2.94 -16.62 2.37
N THR A 6 1.68 -17.01 2.50
CA THR A 6 0.76 -17.30 1.39
C THR A 6 -0.25 -16.17 1.13
N ALA A 7 -0.16 -15.04 1.84
CA ALA A 7 -1.09 -13.96 1.61
C ALA A 7 -0.86 -13.30 0.26
N THR A 8 -1.96 -12.98 -0.41
CA THR A 8 -1.99 -12.05 -1.53
C THR A 8 -2.44 -10.69 -1.01
N GLY A 9 -1.89 -9.62 -1.56
CA GLY A 9 -2.26 -8.29 -1.08
C GLY A 9 -2.20 -7.21 -2.13
N THR A 10 -2.95 -6.16 -1.84
CA THR A 10 -3.05 -4.94 -2.64
C THR A 10 -2.91 -3.75 -1.73
N LEU A 11 -2.04 -2.81 -2.11
CA LEU A 11 -1.99 -1.48 -1.54
C LEU A 11 -2.91 -0.56 -2.35
N TYR A 12 -3.88 0.05 -1.68
CA TYR A 12 -4.74 1.09 -2.25
C TYR A 12 -4.22 2.46 -1.85
N VAL A 13 -4.12 3.35 -2.83
CA VAL A 13 -3.85 4.77 -2.60
C VAL A 13 -5.17 5.50 -2.77
N LEU A 14 -5.63 6.15 -1.71
CA LEU A 14 -6.89 6.88 -1.66
C LEU A 14 -6.60 8.37 -1.52
N ASN A 15 -7.38 9.21 -2.19
CA ASN A 15 -7.39 10.64 -1.88
C ASN A 15 -7.76 10.82 -0.40
N SER A 16 -6.95 11.56 0.37
CA SER A 16 -7.14 11.68 1.82
C SER A 16 -8.43 12.40 2.24
N GLN A 17 -9.05 13.18 1.35
CA GLN A 17 -10.28 13.93 1.63
C GLN A 17 -11.52 13.17 1.16
N THR A 18 -11.50 12.67 -0.07
CA THR A 18 -12.69 12.01 -0.67
C THR A 18 -12.73 10.51 -0.43
N LEU A 19 -11.62 9.92 0.05
CA LEU A 19 -11.41 8.47 0.19
C LEU A 19 -11.61 7.68 -1.11
N SER A 20 -11.64 8.37 -2.26
CA SER A 20 -11.74 7.73 -3.56
C SER A 20 -10.38 7.12 -3.94
N GLN A 21 -10.40 5.89 -4.46
CA GLN A 21 -9.19 5.24 -4.95
C GLN A 21 -8.63 5.97 -6.16
N VAL A 22 -7.35 6.32 -6.10
CA VAL A 22 -6.61 6.96 -7.21
C VAL A 22 -5.63 6.00 -7.88
N ALA A 23 -5.12 5.01 -7.15
CA ALA A 23 -4.24 3.98 -7.68
C ALA A 23 -4.28 2.73 -6.79
N SER A 24 -3.80 1.61 -7.33
CA SER A 24 -3.54 0.40 -6.56
C SER A 24 -2.28 -0.29 -7.05
N TYR A 25 -1.57 -0.95 -6.13
CA TYR A 25 -0.31 -1.64 -6.40
C TYR A 25 -0.32 -3.01 -5.72
N PRO A 26 0.21 -4.06 -6.37
CA PRO A 26 0.34 -5.37 -5.74
C PRO A 26 1.35 -5.31 -4.60
N LEU A 27 1.05 -6.01 -3.50
CA LEU A 27 2.01 -6.25 -2.43
C LEU A 27 2.86 -7.47 -2.77
N THR A 28 4.17 -7.31 -2.67
CA THR A 28 5.16 -8.37 -2.87
C THR A 28 5.65 -8.85 -1.51
N SER A 29 5.58 -10.17 -1.27
CA SER A 29 6.13 -10.76 -0.04
C SER A 29 7.65 -10.76 -0.11
N LEU A 30 8.29 -10.28 0.95
CA LEU A 30 9.72 -10.43 1.20
C LEU A 30 10.03 -11.58 2.16
N GLY A 31 9.02 -12.37 2.53
CA GLY A 31 9.11 -13.40 3.56
C GLY A 31 8.91 -12.83 4.97
N ASN A 32 8.83 -13.73 5.97
CA ASN A 32 8.65 -13.40 7.39
C ASN A 32 7.49 -12.43 7.69
N GLY A 33 6.41 -12.46 6.89
CA GLY A 33 5.25 -11.59 7.07
C GLY A 33 5.48 -10.14 6.63
N THR A 34 6.61 -9.85 5.97
CA THR A 34 6.90 -8.53 5.42
C THR A 34 6.40 -8.46 3.98
N TYR A 35 5.62 -7.42 3.70
CA TYR A 35 5.06 -7.14 2.38
C TYR A 35 5.41 -5.70 1.98
N VAL A 36 5.78 -5.51 0.71
CA VAL A 36 6.15 -4.20 0.17
C VAL A 36 5.41 -3.91 -1.12
N ALA A 37 5.10 -2.64 -1.37
CA ALA A 37 4.61 -2.15 -2.65
C ALA A 37 5.49 -0.97 -3.08
N SER A 38 5.74 -0.87 -4.38
CA SER A 38 6.43 0.28 -4.97
C SER A 38 5.40 1.27 -5.51
N ILE A 39 5.43 2.50 -4.98
CA ILE A 39 4.54 3.58 -5.39
C ILE A 39 5.36 4.55 -6.24
N PRO A 40 5.15 4.63 -7.56
CA PRO A 40 5.77 5.63 -8.41
C PRO A 40 5.16 7.01 -8.13
N THR A 41 5.69 7.72 -7.13
CA THR A 41 5.15 9.01 -6.69
C THR A 41 5.18 10.10 -7.76
N GLY A 42 6.04 9.98 -8.77
CA GLY A 42 6.11 10.91 -9.91
C GLY A 42 4.86 10.91 -10.81
N SER A 43 4.02 9.87 -10.76
CA SER A 43 2.75 9.83 -11.49
C SER A 43 1.55 10.30 -10.64
N LEU A 44 1.78 10.64 -9.37
CA LEU A 44 0.73 11.12 -8.47
C LEU A 44 0.81 12.65 -8.39
N PRO A 45 -0.34 13.35 -8.44
CA PRO A 45 -0.39 14.78 -8.12
C PRO A 45 0.19 15.08 -6.72
N VAL A 46 0.69 16.30 -6.56
CA VAL A 46 1.09 16.81 -5.23
C VAL A 46 -0.11 16.79 -4.31
N GLY A 47 0.06 16.25 -3.10
CA GLY A 47 -1.03 16.11 -2.13
C GLY A 47 -0.78 15.04 -1.08
N THR A 48 -1.77 14.86 -0.22
CA THR A 48 -1.77 13.84 0.83
C THR A 48 -2.75 12.73 0.49
N TYR A 49 -2.32 11.49 0.72
CA TYR A 49 -3.07 10.27 0.41
C TYR A 49 -3.17 9.37 1.64
N THR A 50 -4.28 8.67 1.75
CA THR A 50 -4.45 7.57 2.69
C THR A 50 -4.04 6.28 2.00
N LEU A 51 -3.14 5.53 2.63
CA LEU A 51 -2.72 4.21 2.18
C LEU A 51 -3.51 3.15 2.93
N VAL A 52 -4.04 2.17 2.21
CA VAL A 52 -4.71 1.01 2.79
C VAL A 52 -4.11 -0.25 2.18
N ALA A 53 -3.28 -0.96 2.94
CA ALA A 53 -2.77 -2.27 2.56
C ALA A 53 -3.77 -3.34 3.00
N VAL A 54 -4.24 -4.15 2.07
CA VAL A 54 -5.13 -5.28 2.36
C VAL A 54 -4.41 -6.57 2.02
N LEU A 55 -4.26 -7.45 3.00
CA LEU A 55 -3.70 -8.79 2.84
C LEU A 55 -4.80 -9.81 3.09
N ASN A 56 -4.91 -10.80 2.20
CA ASN A 56 -5.86 -11.89 2.29
C ASN A 56 -5.10 -13.22 2.25
N TRP A 57 -5.45 -14.14 3.15
CA TRP A 57 -4.88 -15.48 3.16
C TRP A 57 -5.87 -16.51 3.65
N THR A 58 -5.55 -17.78 3.38
CA THR A 58 -6.22 -18.92 4.00
C THR A 58 -5.33 -19.51 5.08
N GLY A 59 -5.91 -19.87 6.22
CA GLY A 59 -5.21 -20.42 7.36
C GLY A 59 -5.97 -21.57 8.02
N SER A 60 -5.63 -21.88 9.26
CA SER A 60 -6.39 -22.83 10.07
C SER A 60 -7.85 -22.37 10.19
N PRO A 61 -8.84 -23.29 10.10
CA PRO A 61 -10.23 -22.91 10.26
C PRO A 61 -10.50 -22.32 11.65
N TYR A 62 -11.37 -21.32 11.71
CA TYR A 62 -11.92 -20.78 12.93
C TYR A 62 -13.45 -20.84 12.87
N MET A 63 -14.08 -20.86 14.04
CA MET A 63 -15.53 -20.84 14.15
C MET A 63 -16.02 -19.39 14.25
N TYR A 64 -17.04 -19.06 13.45
CA TYR A 64 -17.75 -17.80 13.53
C TYR A 64 -19.22 -18.07 13.87
N PHE A 65 -19.78 -17.26 14.79
CA PHE A 65 -21.11 -17.45 15.37
C PHE A 65 -22.11 -16.36 14.93
N GLY A 66 -22.08 -15.92 13.67
CA GLY A 66 -23.10 -15.03 13.10
C GLY A 66 -24.06 -15.79 12.18
N ASN A 67 -25.37 -15.67 12.41
CA ASN A 67 -26.47 -16.35 11.68
C ASN A 67 -26.41 -17.89 11.65
N GLY A 68 -25.64 -18.51 12.55
CA GLY A 68 -25.44 -19.96 12.66
C GLY A 68 -23.97 -20.32 12.92
N GLN A 69 -23.69 -21.57 13.26
CA GLN A 69 -22.31 -22.05 13.39
C GLN A 69 -21.73 -22.27 11.99
N THR A 70 -20.80 -21.42 11.58
CA THR A 70 -20.09 -21.57 10.30
C THR A 70 -18.58 -21.60 10.53
N THR A 71 -17.89 -22.50 9.86
CA THR A 71 -16.43 -22.56 9.84
C THR A 71 -15.91 -21.70 8.69
N SER A 72 -14.99 -20.79 8.98
CA SER A 72 -14.25 -20.02 7.97
C SER A 72 -12.77 -20.32 8.09
N ASN A 73 -12.06 -20.28 6.97
CA ASN A 73 -10.60 -20.37 6.93
C ASN A 73 -9.98 -19.16 6.22
N LYS A 74 -10.79 -18.13 5.92
CA LYS A 74 -10.37 -16.92 5.21
C LYS A 74 -10.05 -15.83 6.23
N TYR A 75 -8.92 -15.18 6.05
CA TYR A 75 -8.44 -14.10 6.89
C TYR A 75 -8.10 -12.88 6.04
N THR A 76 -8.32 -11.72 6.63
CA THR A 76 -8.02 -10.43 6.04
C THR A 76 -7.33 -9.57 7.10
N LEU A 77 -6.28 -8.86 6.71
CA LEU A 77 -5.58 -7.88 7.53
C LEU A 77 -5.49 -6.57 6.76
N HIS A 78 -5.82 -5.48 7.46
CA HIS A 78 -5.76 -4.13 6.93
C HIS A 78 -4.72 -3.35 7.71
N GLU A 79 -3.80 -2.71 7.00
CA GLU A 79 -2.84 -1.76 7.55
C GLU A 79 -3.05 -0.40 6.90
N TYR A 80 -2.90 0.66 7.69
CA TYR A 80 -3.19 2.03 7.26
C TYR A 80 -1.94 2.90 7.37
N GLY A 81 -1.76 3.78 6.39
CA GLY A 81 -0.64 4.71 6.36
C GLY A 81 -1.00 6.02 5.69
N THR A 82 -0.04 6.94 5.68
CA THR A 82 -0.17 8.22 4.96
C THR A 82 0.99 8.39 4.00
N LEU A 83 0.71 8.98 2.84
CA LEU A 83 1.71 9.35 1.85
C LEU A 83 1.53 10.83 1.52
N THR A 84 2.61 11.61 1.64
CA THR A 84 2.66 12.99 1.18
C THR A 84 3.56 13.07 -0.05
N VAL A 85 2.97 13.45 -1.19
CA VAL A 85 3.71 13.72 -2.42
C VAL A 85 3.99 15.21 -2.46
N THR A 86 5.28 15.57 -2.39
CA THR A 86 5.75 16.95 -2.47
C THR A 86 6.14 17.34 -3.89
N PRO A 87 6.17 18.64 -4.22
CA PRO A 87 6.67 19.11 -5.51
C PRO A 87 8.10 18.61 -5.75
N MET A 88 8.41 18.21 -6.98
CA MET A 88 9.78 17.91 -7.38
C MET A 88 10.56 19.22 -7.45
N VAL A 89 11.66 19.33 -6.70
CA VAL A 89 12.56 20.49 -6.78
C VAL A 89 13.48 20.28 -8.00
N THR A 90 13.20 20.97 -9.10
CA THR A 90 14.10 20.97 -10.25
C THR A 90 15.26 21.92 -9.96
N THR A 91 16.47 21.39 -9.75
CA THR A 91 17.68 22.22 -9.65
C THR A 91 18.14 22.56 -11.07
N THR A 92 17.94 23.81 -11.50
CA THR A 92 18.53 24.29 -12.77
C THR A 92 19.99 24.62 -12.53
N THR A 93 20.92 23.78 -13.02
CA THR A 93 22.35 24.13 -13.05
C THR A 93 22.58 25.13 -14.17
N THR A 94 22.71 26.41 -13.84
CA THR A 94 23.15 27.44 -14.79
C THR A 94 24.67 27.32 -14.96
N THR A 95 25.13 26.67 -16.01
CA THR A 95 26.55 26.70 -16.40
C THR A 95 26.85 28.05 -17.04
N THR A 96 27.51 28.96 -16.32
CA THR A 96 28.02 30.21 -16.90
C THR A 96 29.37 29.91 -17.54
N THR A 97 29.41 29.84 -18.88
CA THR A 97 30.68 29.75 -19.61
C THR A 97 31.24 31.16 -19.80
N THR A 98 32.33 31.49 -19.10
CA THR A 98 33.09 32.73 -19.33
C THR A 98 34.14 32.46 -20.41
N THR A 99 33.98 33.07 -21.58
CA THR A 99 35.01 33.09 -22.64
C THR A 99 36.03 34.17 -22.28
N THR A 100 37.32 33.82 -22.25
CA THR A 100 38.44 34.77 -22.09
C THR A 100 39.26 34.79 -23.37
#